data_AF-A0A1X0RXB0-F1
#
_entry.id   AF-A0A1X0RXB0-F1
#
_cell.length_a   1.000
_cell.length_b   1.000
_cell.length_c   1.000
_cell.angle_alpha   90.00
_cell.angle_beta   90.00
_cell.angle_gamma   90.00
#
_symmetry.space_group_name_H-M   'P 1'
#
loop_
_entity.id
_entity.type
_entity.pdbx_description
1 polymer ?
#
loop_
_entity_poly.entity_id
_entity_poly.type
_entity_poly.pdbx_seq_one_letter_code
_entity_poly.pdbx_strand_id
1 'polypeptide(L)'
;MSLLFCIDFKLPSAVQQKIQSYHSATNEILRHFWSSYEPYKPDKNNRMTEGLKRQQEKLKEILISVVSYEGDPDKCKQTLAPLLTAVNKALEAAKKRVQRKR
;
A
#
# COMPACT_ATOMS: atom_id res chain seq x y z
N MET A 1 -8.88 13.57 7.11
CA MET A 1 -8.28 13.81 5.77
C MET A 1 -8.76 12.68 4.87
N SER A 2 -9.88 12.90 4.19
CA SER A 2 -10.62 11.87 3.45
C SER A 2 -10.07 11.72 2.04
N LEU A 3 -9.69 10.51 1.64
CA LEU A 3 -9.30 10.20 0.25
C LEU A 3 -10.52 10.16 -0.65
N LEU A 4 -10.96 11.34 -1.07
CA LEU A 4 -12.07 11.51 -2.00
C LEU A 4 -11.62 11.66 -3.47
N PHE A 5 -10.32 11.65 -3.77
CA PHE A 5 -9.83 12.07 -5.10
C PHE A 5 -9.56 10.96 -6.13
N CYS A 6 -9.69 9.68 -5.74
CA CYS A 6 -9.62 8.56 -6.70
C CYS A 6 -10.98 8.20 -7.31
N ILE A 7 -12.04 8.94 -6.97
CA ILE A 7 -13.39 8.67 -7.45
C ILE A 7 -13.53 9.37 -8.80
N ASP A 8 -13.03 8.73 -9.85
CA ASP A 8 -13.73 8.85 -11.12
C ASP A 8 -15.17 8.43 -10.84
N PHE A 9 -16.13 9.33 -11.02
CA PHE A 9 -17.56 9.09 -10.84
C PHE A 9 -18.08 7.88 -11.66
N LYS A 10 -17.26 7.30 -12.53
CA LYS A 10 -17.51 6.11 -13.33
C LYS A 10 -17.26 4.78 -12.61
N LEU A 11 -16.43 4.72 -11.57
CA LEU A 11 -16.11 3.44 -10.94
C LEU A 11 -17.25 2.96 -10.03
N PRO A 12 -17.60 1.66 -10.04
CA PRO A 12 -18.60 1.12 -9.10
C PRO A 12 -18.19 1.32 -7.64
N SER A 13 -19.17 1.50 -6.76
CA SER A 13 -18.96 1.68 -5.32
C SER A 13 -18.08 0.57 -4.71
N ALA A 14 -18.24 -0.67 -5.15
CA ALA A 14 -17.42 -1.80 -4.72
C ALA A 14 -15.92 -1.60 -5.02
N VAL A 15 -15.57 -1.03 -6.18
CA VAL A 15 -14.18 -0.74 -6.55
C VAL A 15 -13.64 0.43 -5.75
N GLN A 16 -14.45 1.48 -5.56
CA GLN A 16 -14.08 2.63 -4.73
C GLN A 16 -13.81 2.20 -3.28
N GLN A 17 -14.65 1.34 -2.71
CA GLN A 17 -14.47 0.76 -1.38
C GLN A 17 -13.22 -0.11 -1.29
N LYS A 18 -12.90 -0.89 -2.34
CA LYS A 18 -11.63 -1.65 -2.41
C LYS A 18 -10.42 -0.70 -2.37
N ILE A 19 -10.43 0.39 -3.13
CA ILE A 19 -9.36 1.40 -3.14
C ILE A 19 -9.21 2.05 -1.75
N GLN A 20 -10.31 2.46 -1.13
CA GLN A 20 -10.28 3.03 0.22
C GLN A 20 -9.76 2.04 1.26
N SER A 21 -10.25 0.80 1.22
CA SER A 21 -9.83 -0.25 2.14
C SER A 21 -8.34 -0.57 1.99
N TYR A 22 -7.86 -0.62 0.75
CA TYR A 22 -6.44 -0.76 0.43
C TYR A 22 -5.61 0.36 1.02
N HIS A 23 -6.05 1.60 0.82
CA HIS A 23 -5.33 2.77 1.34
C HIS A 23 -5.25 2.74 2.86
N SER A 24 -6.37 2.52 3.56
CA SER A 24 -6.41 2.48 5.03
C SER A 24 -5.55 1.36 5.60
N ALA A 25 -5.68 0.14 5.07
CA ALA A 25 -4.91 -1.02 5.53
C ALA A 25 -3.40 -0.83 5.30
N THR A 26 -3.01 -0.31 4.14
CA THR A 26 -1.59 -0.09 3.83
C THR A 26 -0.97 0.97 4.74
N ASN A 27 -1.69 2.06 5.05
CA ASN A 27 -1.21 3.07 6.00
C ASN A 27 -1.07 2.53 7.41
N GLU A 28 -1.97 1.65 7.83
CA GLU A 28 -1.88 0.99 9.13
C GLU A 28 -0.65 0.09 9.22
N ILE A 29 -0.40 -0.73 8.19
CA ILE A 29 0.81 -1.56 8.12
C ILE A 29 2.07 -0.70 8.15
N LEU A 30 2.10 0.41 7.38
CA LEU A 30 3.23 1.34 7.38
C LEU A 30 3.47 1.94 8.76
N ARG A 31 2.41 2.37 9.46
CA ARG A 31 2.51 2.92 10.81
C ARG A 31 3.10 1.90 11.78
N HIS A 32 2.63 0.66 11.72
CA HIS A 32 3.16 -0.42 12.56
C HIS A 32 4.58 -0.82 12.18
N PHE A 33 4.93 -0.79 10.89
CA PHE A 33 6.28 -1.03 10.41
C PHE A 33 7.25 -0.05 11.07
N TRP A 34 7.01 1.26 10.92
CA TRP A 34 7.89 2.30 11.46
C TRP A 34 7.92 2.31 12.99
N SER A 35 6.78 2.09 13.65
CA SER A 35 6.72 1.94 15.10
C SER A 35 7.48 0.72 15.63
N SER A 36 7.68 -0.31 14.80
CA SER A 36 8.49 -1.50 15.14
C SER A 36 9.91 -1.45 14.59
N TYR A 37 10.23 -0.40 13.83
CA TYR A 37 11.56 -0.17 13.28
C TYR A 37 12.48 0.40 14.37
N GLU A 38 11.96 1.30 15.21
CA GLU A 38 12.63 1.87 16.37
C GLU A 38 11.66 2.02 17.57
N PRO A 39 11.88 1.31 18.70
CA PRO A 39 12.91 0.28 18.89
C PRO A 39 12.66 -0.95 18.01
N TYR A 40 13.73 -1.56 17.53
CA TYR A 40 13.65 -2.63 16.53
C TYR A 40 13.07 -3.93 17.09
N LYS A 41 11.93 -4.35 16.54
CA LYS A 41 11.24 -5.60 16.90
C LYS A 41 11.22 -6.53 15.68
N PRO A 42 12.17 -7.47 15.53
CA PRO A 42 12.40 -8.22 14.30
C PRO A 42 11.17 -9.00 13.82
N ASP A 43 10.50 -9.75 14.70
CA ASP A 43 9.33 -10.56 14.31
C ASP A 43 8.19 -9.68 13.81
N LYS A 44 7.95 -8.56 14.50
CA LYS A 44 6.92 -7.59 14.11
C LYS A 44 7.30 -6.91 12.79
N ASN A 45 8.54 -6.48 12.63
CA ASN A 45 9.01 -5.82 11.42
C ASN A 45 8.97 -6.76 10.20
N ASN A 46 9.33 -8.03 10.37
CA ASN A 46 9.21 -9.06 9.34
C ASN A 46 7.75 -9.30 8.94
N ARG A 47 6.84 -9.44 9.91
CA ARG A 47 5.39 -9.57 9.65
C ARG A 47 4.84 -8.36 8.88
N MET A 48 5.26 -7.15 9.24
CA MET A 48 4.83 -5.94 8.52
C MET A 48 5.43 -5.87 7.12
N THR A 49 6.67 -6.29 6.93
CA THR A 49 7.33 -6.39 5.61
C THR A 49 6.56 -7.31 4.68
N GLU A 50 6.17 -8.50 5.16
CA GLU A 50 5.32 -9.42 4.39
C GLU A 50 3.93 -8.84 4.11
N GLY A 51 3.35 -8.12 5.07
CA GLY A 51 2.11 -7.36 4.86
C GLY A 51 2.23 -6.34 3.73
N LEU A 52 3.32 -5.56 3.70
CA LEU A 52 3.59 -4.57 2.66
C LEU A 52 3.75 -5.20 1.28
N LYS A 53 4.44 -6.34 1.16
CA LYS A 53 4.55 -7.10 -0.10
C LYS A 53 3.18 -7.55 -0.61
N ARG A 54 2.32 -8.07 0.29
CA ARG A 54 0.94 -8.45 -0.07
C ARG A 54 0.11 -7.26 -0.56
N GLN A 55 0.33 -6.06 -0.01
CA GLN A 55 -0.32 -4.85 -0.51
C GLN A 55 0.17 -4.48 -1.93
N GLN A 56 1.41 -4.76 -2.31
CA GLN A 56 1.85 -4.55 -3.70
C GLN A 56 1.08 -5.45 -4.68
N GLU A 57 0.83 -6.71 -4.32
CA GLU A 57 0.00 -7.61 -5.14
C GLU A 57 -1.47 -7.17 -5.18
N LYS A 58 -2.03 -6.78 -4.02
CA LYS A 58 -3.41 -6.29 -3.94
C LYS A 58 -3.66 -5.04 -4.77
N LEU A 59 -2.65 -4.17 -4.93
CA LEU A 59 -2.76 -3.04 -5.84
C LEU A 59 -2.96 -3.50 -7.29
N LYS A 60 -2.27 -4.54 -7.74
CA LYS A 60 -2.43 -5.07 -9.11
C LYS A 60 -3.87 -5.54 -9.33
N GLU A 61 -4.46 -6.25 -8.37
CA GLU A 61 -5.86 -6.69 -8.41
C GLU A 61 -6.84 -5.51 -8.50
N ILE A 62 -6.57 -4.43 -7.77
CA ILE A 62 -7.37 -3.20 -7.81
C ILE A 62 -7.26 -2.54 -9.18
N LEU A 63 -6.05 -2.45 -9.75
CA LEU A 63 -5.86 -1.86 -11.08
C LEU A 63 -6.53 -2.68 -12.17
N ILE A 64 -6.49 -4.02 -12.08
CA ILE A 64 -7.26 -4.90 -12.98
C ILE A 64 -8.75 -4.59 -12.85
N SER A 65 -9.26 -4.48 -11.62
CA SER A 65 -10.67 -4.14 -11.39
C SER A 65 -11.03 -2.77 -11.99
N VAL A 66 -10.17 -1.76 -11.84
CA VAL A 66 -10.38 -0.43 -12.44
C VAL A 66 -10.48 -0.52 -13.95
N VAL A 67 -9.58 -1.26 -14.61
CA VAL A 67 -9.61 -1.48 -16.07
C VAL A 67 -10.88 -2.21 -16.49
N SER A 68 -11.31 -3.24 -15.76
CA SER A 68 -12.53 -4.02 -16.06
C SER A 68 -13.81 -3.19 -16.03
N TYR A 69 -13.81 -2.05 -15.33
CA TYR A 69 -14.94 -1.12 -15.28
C TYR A 69 -14.68 0.17 -16.09
N GLU A 70 -13.79 0.10 -17.09
CA GLU A 70 -13.45 1.21 -17.98
C GLU A 70 -12.97 2.48 -17.23
N GLY A 71 -12.44 2.30 -16.02
CA GLY A 71 -11.79 3.35 -15.27
C GLY A 71 -10.36 3.58 -15.72
N ASP A 72 -9.77 4.70 -15.30
CA ASP A 72 -8.38 5.05 -15.62
C ASP A 72 -7.42 4.45 -14.57
N PRO A 73 -6.68 3.37 -14.90
CA PRO A 73 -5.72 2.77 -13.98
C PRO A 73 -4.53 3.68 -13.68
N ASP A 74 -4.15 4.57 -14.59
CA ASP A 74 -2.99 5.44 -14.42
C ASP A 74 -3.31 6.60 -13.49
N LYS A 75 -4.52 7.17 -13.58
CA LYS A 75 -5.02 8.12 -12.57
C LYS A 75 -5.18 7.47 -11.19
N CYS A 76 -5.60 6.21 -11.14
CA CYS A 76 -5.64 5.43 -9.90
C CYS A 76 -4.23 5.25 -9.29
N LYS A 77 -3.23 4.88 -10.11
CA LYS A 77 -1.83 4.80 -9.68
C LYS A 77 -1.30 6.15 -9.21
N GLN A 78 -1.57 7.25 -9.92
CA GLN A 78 -1.14 8.59 -9.55
C GLN A 78 -1.68 8.98 -8.17
N THR A 79 -2.95 8.68 -7.91
CA THR A 79 -3.58 8.95 -6.62
C THR A 79 -2.95 8.13 -5.49
N LEU A 80 -2.58 6.87 -5.77
CA LEU A 80 -1.93 5.98 -4.83
C LEU A 80 -0.40 6.12 -4.79
N ALA A 81 0.19 6.98 -5.63
CA ALA A 81 1.64 7.11 -5.77
C ALA A 81 2.34 7.51 -4.45
N PRO A 82 1.82 8.42 -3.62
CA PRO A 82 2.44 8.73 -2.33
C PRO A 82 2.53 7.51 -1.41
N LEU A 83 1.47 6.70 -1.41
CA LEU A 83 1.39 5.48 -0.62
C LEU A 83 2.37 4.42 -1.14
N LEU A 84 2.47 4.25 -2.46
CA LEU A 84 3.43 3.35 -3.10
C LEU A 84 4.87 3.71 -2.79
N THR A 85 5.22 5.00 -2.86
CA THR A 85 6.54 5.48 -2.47
C THR A 85 6.85 5.17 -1.01
N ALA A 86 5.87 5.35 -0.11
CA ALA A 86 6.04 5.00 1.30
C ALA A 86 6.25 3.49 1.52
N VAL A 87 5.50 2.64 0.81
CA VAL A 87 5.67 1.18 0.81
C VAL A 87 7.07 0.79 0.34
N ASN A 88 7.52 1.32 -0.80
CA ASN A 88 8.84 1.04 -1.35
C ASN A 88 9.94 1.48 -0.38
N LYS A 89 9.82 2.66 0.24
CA LYS A 89 10.77 3.14 1.25
C LYS A 89 10.85 2.20 2.46
N ALA A 90 9.72 1.70 2.95
CA ALA A 90 9.69 0.74 4.05
C ALA A 90 10.35 -0.59 3.68
N LEU A 91 10.07 -1.14 2.49
CA LEU A 91 10.69 -2.37 2.00
C LEU A 91 12.21 -2.24 1.82
N GLU A 92 12.68 -1.10 1.29
CA GLU A 92 14.12 -0.82 1.18
C GLU A 92 14.78 -0.67 2.55
N ALA A 93 14.11 -0.03 3.52
CA ALA A 93 14.59 0.06 4.90
C ALA A 93 14.71 -1.32 5.57
N ALA A 94 13.76 -2.22 5.29
CA ALA A 94 13.79 -3.60 5.77
C ALA A 94 14.99 -4.37 5.18
N LYS A 95 15.20 -4.28 3.86
CA LYS A 95 16.35 -4.92 3.17
C LYS A 95 17.70 -4.48 3.76
N LYS A 96 17.89 -3.17 3.95
CA LYS A 96 19.13 -2.61 4.52
C LYS A 96 19.41 -3.14 5.94
N ARG A 97 18.38 -3.38 6.74
CA ARG A 97 18.53 -3.94 8.09
C ARG A 97 18.88 -5.42 8.08
N VAL A 98 18.34 -6.20 7.13
CA VAL A 98 18.71 -7.61 6.96
C VAL A 98 20.17 -7.74 6.54
N GLN A 99 20.63 -6.90 5.61
CA GLN A 99 22.03 -6.90 5.16
C GLN A 99 23.01 -6.51 6.26
N ARG A 100 22.66 -5.59 7.16
CA ARG A 100 23.49 -5.23 8.33
C ARG A 100 23.63 -6.35 9.39
N LYS A 101 22.80 -7.40 9.33
CA LYS A 101 22.85 -8.54 10.24
C LYS A 101 23.65 -9.73 9.69
N ARG A 102 24.01 -9.71 8.41
CA ARG A 102 24.88 -10.72 7.78
C ARG A 102 26.32 -10.21 7.77
#